data_AF-A0A411Z1R4-F1
#
_entry.id   AF-A0A411Z1R4-F1
#
_cell.length_a   1.000
_cell.length_b   1.000
_cell.length_c   1.000
_cell.angle_alpha   90.00
_cell.angle_beta   90.00
_cell.angle_gamma   90.00
#
_symmetry.space_group_name_H-M   'P 1'
#
loop_
_entity.id
_entity.type
_entity.pdbx_description
1 polymer ?
#
loop_
_entity_poly.entity_id
_entity_poly.type
_entity_poly.pdbx_seq_one_letter_code
_entity_poly.pdbx_strand_id
1 'polypeptide(L)'
;MAQLRTLADRQSPEREMIPRVLLWAMFALAMITLAIVSLSVLTNRPHVGVPPAATAVQERWLVLEGKSAQAVVVRDADGTLLMDLPHGGFITVIQSAMARARLVAQIAGNPPMRVVRYDNGRLVAEDPATGWSAELYAFGGDNKAAFERLLDQTK
;
A
#
# COMPACT_ATOMS: atom_id res chain seq x y z
N MET A 1 -55.58 49.06 0.69
CA MET A 1 -54.33 49.53 0.04
C MET A 1 -53.09 49.51 0.96
N ALA A 2 -53.17 49.07 2.22
CA ALA A 2 -52.02 49.03 3.13
C ALA A 2 -51.16 47.75 3.02
N GLN A 3 -51.75 46.61 2.62
CA GLN A 3 -51.03 45.32 2.56
C GLN A 3 -50.15 45.13 1.32
N LEU A 4 -50.35 45.92 0.26
CA LEU A 4 -49.54 45.84 -0.97
C LEU A 4 -48.18 46.53 -0.84
N ARG A 5 -47.97 47.37 0.17
CA ARG A 5 -46.66 48.02 0.42
C ARG A 5 -45.68 47.14 1.19
N THR A 6 -46.17 46.16 1.95
CA THR A 6 -45.34 45.33 2.84
C THR A 6 -44.58 44.22 2.11
N LEU A 7 -44.92 43.92 0.85
CA LEU A 7 -44.23 42.91 0.05
C LEU A 7 -43.07 43.47 -0.78
N ALA A 8 -42.97 44.79 -0.90
CA ALA A 8 -41.91 45.46 -1.67
C ALA A 8 -40.61 45.67 -0.88
N ASP A 9 -40.64 45.42 0.45
CA ASP A 9 -39.52 45.68 1.37
C ASP A 9 -38.98 44.39 2.01
N ARG A 10 -38.91 43.31 1.22
CA ARG A 10 -38.07 42.17 1.58
C ARG A 10 -36.70 42.38 0.95
N GLN A 11 -35.76 42.90 1.75
CA GLN A 11 -34.35 42.82 1.42
C GLN A 11 -34.05 41.37 1.01
N SER A 12 -33.60 41.19 -0.23
CA SER A 12 -33.12 39.88 -0.69
C SER A 12 -32.04 39.42 0.28
N PRO A 13 -32.02 38.15 0.73
CA PRO A 13 -30.97 37.68 1.62
C PRO A 13 -29.64 38.09 1.00
N GLU A 14 -28.86 38.91 1.69
CA GLU A 14 -27.56 39.35 1.20
C GLU A 14 -26.84 38.09 0.71
N ARG A 15 -26.51 38.11 -0.58
CA ARG A 15 -25.93 37.00 -1.31
C ARG A 15 -24.83 36.41 -0.42
N GLU A 16 -25.03 35.19 0.07
CA GLU A 16 -24.08 34.48 0.93
C GLU A 16 -22.86 34.13 0.07
N MET A 17 -22.04 35.15 -0.17
CA MET A 17 -20.87 35.09 -1.01
C MET A 17 -19.71 34.74 -0.09
N ILE A 18 -19.10 33.59 -0.33
CA ILE A 18 -17.84 33.23 0.31
C ILE A 18 -16.87 34.41 0.11
N PRO A 19 -16.31 34.99 1.20
CA PRO A 19 -15.40 36.11 1.10
C PRO A 19 -14.25 35.79 0.14
N ARG A 20 -13.95 36.70 -0.79
CA ARG A 20 -12.92 36.48 -1.83
C ARG A 20 -11.56 36.10 -1.23
N VAL A 21 -11.24 36.65 -0.06
CA VAL A 21 -10.02 36.32 0.70
C VAL A 21 -9.99 34.84 1.10
N LEU A 22 -11.10 34.28 1.55
CA LEU A 22 -11.19 32.87 1.93
C LEU A 22 -11.03 31.95 0.72
N LEU A 23 -11.63 32.32 -0.42
CA LEU A 23 -11.45 31.57 -1.67
C LEU A 23 -9.97 31.53 -2.10
N TRP A 24 -9.28 32.68 -2.06
CA TRP A 24 -7.85 32.75 -2.36
C TRP A 24 -7.01 31.99 -1.34
N ALA A 25 -7.37 32.00 -0.07
CA ALA A 25 -6.67 31.22 0.96
C ALA A 25 -6.79 29.71 0.71
N MET A 26 -7.98 29.22 0.35
CA MET A 26 -8.19 27.81 -0.01
C MET A 26 -7.40 27.42 -1.26
N PHE A 27 -7.40 28.28 -2.28
CA PHE A 27 -6.61 28.05 -3.49
C PHE A 27 -5.10 28.05 -3.19
N ALA A 28 -4.62 29.02 -2.41
CA ALA A 28 -3.21 29.10 -2.00
C ALA A 28 -2.79 27.85 -1.22
N LEU A 29 -3.63 27.38 -0.29
CA LEU A 29 -3.38 26.14 0.44
C LEU A 29 -3.22 24.94 -0.51
N ALA A 30 -4.13 24.77 -1.45
CA ALA A 30 -4.06 23.69 -2.45
C ALA A 30 -2.81 23.80 -3.34
N MET A 31 -2.41 25.01 -3.74
CA MET A 31 -1.20 25.23 -4.54
C MET A 31 0.07 24.98 -3.73
N ILE A 32 0.11 25.36 -2.45
CA ILE A 32 1.25 25.11 -1.56
C ILE A 32 1.42 23.62 -1.31
N THR A 33 0.33 22.87 -1.04
CA THR A 33 0.42 21.42 -0.85
C THR A 33 0.91 20.73 -2.12
N LEU A 34 0.36 21.10 -3.28
CA LEU A 34 0.81 20.58 -4.58
C LEU A 34 2.30 20.89 -4.83
N ALA A 35 2.76 22.10 -4.52
CA ALA A 35 4.15 22.49 -4.69
C ALA A 35 5.09 21.67 -3.79
N ILE A 36 4.74 21.49 -2.50
CA ILE A 36 5.53 20.69 -1.56
C ILE A 36 5.65 19.23 -2.03
N VAL A 37 4.52 18.62 -2.43
CA VAL A 37 4.51 17.23 -2.90
C VAL A 37 5.29 17.10 -4.21
N SER A 38 5.08 18.02 -5.16
CA SER A 38 5.80 18.02 -6.44
C SER A 38 7.31 18.15 -6.23
N LEU A 39 7.76 19.02 -5.33
CA LEU A 39 9.17 19.14 -4.97
C LEU A 39 9.69 17.84 -4.35
N SER A 40 8.94 17.19 -3.46
CA SER A 40 9.33 15.92 -2.86
C SER A 40 9.50 14.80 -3.88
N VAL A 41 8.60 14.72 -4.86
CA VAL A 41 8.65 13.72 -5.94
C VAL A 41 9.81 14.02 -6.89
N LEU A 42 9.95 15.27 -7.35
CA LEU A 42 11.02 15.66 -8.28
C LEU A 42 12.43 15.51 -7.67
N THR A 43 12.56 15.70 -6.36
CA THR A 43 13.84 15.55 -5.66
C THR A 43 14.11 14.12 -5.18
N ASN A 44 13.21 13.16 -5.44
CA ASN A 44 13.29 11.79 -4.93
C ASN A 44 13.66 11.75 -3.44
N ARG A 45 13.05 12.63 -2.64
CA ARG A 45 13.39 12.77 -1.23
C ARG A 45 13.26 11.39 -0.55
N PRO A 46 14.33 10.87 0.10
CA PRO A 46 14.27 9.56 0.72
C PRO A 46 13.18 9.56 1.80
N HIS A 47 12.42 8.46 1.83
CA HIS A 47 11.33 8.31 2.78
C HIS A 47 11.90 8.28 4.20
N VAL A 48 11.30 9.05 5.10
CA VAL A 48 11.63 9.02 6.53
C VAL A 48 10.90 7.84 7.17
N GLY A 49 11.59 7.10 8.04
CA GLY A 49 11.04 5.90 8.68
C GLY A 49 11.39 4.56 8.00
N VAL A 50 12.37 4.56 7.09
CA VAL A 50 12.92 3.31 6.55
C VAL A 50 13.67 2.58 7.68
N PRO A 51 13.42 1.28 7.89
CA PRO A 51 14.15 0.51 8.89
C PRO A 51 15.67 0.53 8.62
N PRO A 52 16.50 0.37 9.67
CA PRO A 52 17.96 0.36 9.51
C PRO A 52 18.41 -0.66 8.46
N ALA A 53 19.45 -0.28 7.70
CA ALA A 53 20.13 -1.20 6.80
C ALA A 53 20.60 -2.43 7.59
N ALA A 54 20.24 -3.61 7.11
CA ALA A 54 20.47 -4.88 7.77
C ALA A 54 20.92 -5.90 6.73
N THR A 55 21.79 -6.84 7.12
CA THR A 55 22.30 -7.83 6.17
C THR A 55 21.29 -8.96 6.02
N ALA A 56 21.00 -9.38 4.78
CA ALA A 56 20.19 -10.56 4.52
C ALA A 56 20.95 -11.81 4.99
N VAL A 57 20.36 -12.55 5.94
CA VAL A 57 20.92 -13.79 6.48
C VAL A 57 20.38 -15.00 5.72
N GLN A 58 19.13 -14.92 5.27
CA GLN A 58 18.48 -15.97 4.49
C GLN A 58 17.45 -15.34 3.57
N GLU A 59 17.38 -15.84 2.34
CA GLU A 59 16.34 -15.48 1.39
C GLU A 59 15.77 -16.71 0.70
N ARG A 60 14.50 -16.65 0.32
CA ARG A 60 13.87 -17.64 -0.55
C ARG A 60 12.97 -16.97 -1.58
N TRP A 61 13.08 -17.43 -2.81
CA TRP A 61 12.24 -16.98 -3.91
C TRP A 61 10.98 -17.83 -4.01
N LEU A 62 9.83 -17.19 -4.08
CA LEU A 62 8.52 -17.82 -4.02
C LEU A 62 7.59 -17.22 -5.06
N VAL A 63 6.74 -18.06 -5.65
CA VAL A 63 5.63 -17.66 -6.50
C VAL A 63 4.34 -17.92 -5.73
N LEU A 64 3.62 -16.85 -5.37
CA LEU A 64 2.31 -16.93 -4.73
C LEU A 64 1.20 -16.84 -5.78
N GLU A 65 0.48 -17.92 -6.00
CA GLU A 65 -0.67 -17.97 -6.90
C GLU A 65 -1.98 -17.91 -6.10
N GLY A 66 -2.70 -16.79 -6.21
CA GLY A 66 -4.06 -16.69 -5.65
C GLY A 66 -5.03 -17.56 -6.44
N LYS A 67 -5.71 -18.50 -5.78
CA LYS A 67 -6.77 -19.33 -6.38
C LYS A 67 -8.17 -18.80 -6.06
N SER A 68 -8.36 -18.24 -4.87
CA SER A 68 -9.61 -17.60 -4.43
C SER A 68 -9.31 -16.55 -3.36
N ALA A 69 -10.34 -15.92 -2.79
CA ALA A 69 -10.18 -14.97 -1.68
C ALA A 69 -9.48 -15.57 -0.43
N GLN A 70 -9.50 -16.89 -0.28
CA GLN A 70 -8.92 -17.58 0.88
C GLN A 70 -7.88 -18.63 0.48
N ALA A 71 -7.81 -19.03 -0.78
CA ALA A 71 -6.92 -20.09 -1.24
C ALA A 71 -5.69 -19.53 -1.96
N VAL A 72 -4.51 -20.03 -1.59
CA VAL A 72 -3.23 -19.67 -2.20
C VAL A 72 -2.39 -20.92 -2.42
N VAL A 73 -1.75 -20.98 -3.58
CA VAL A 73 -0.73 -21.97 -3.89
C VAL A 73 0.63 -21.29 -3.82
N VAL A 74 1.54 -21.88 -3.06
CA VAL A 74 2.92 -21.41 -2.90
C VAL A 74 3.83 -22.35 -3.68
N ARG A 75 4.57 -21.79 -4.63
CA ARG A 75 5.61 -22.51 -5.37
C ARG A 75 6.97 -21.90 -5.11
N ASP A 76 7.99 -22.72 -5.27
CA ASP A 76 9.37 -22.25 -5.38
C ASP A 76 9.57 -21.58 -6.76
N ALA A 77 10.67 -20.84 -6.93
CA ALA A 77 10.99 -20.14 -8.17
C ALA A 77 11.21 -21.09 -9.36
N ASP A 78 11.55 -22.35 -9.11
CA ASP A 78 11.65 -23.39 -10.15
C ASP A 78 10.29 -24.03 -10.51
N GLY A 79 9.20 -23.61 -9.87
CA GLY A 79 7.85 -24.10 -10.10
C GLY A 79 7.43 -25.26 -9.21
N THR A 80 8.32 -25.77 -8.35
CA THR A 80 8.03 -26.82 -7.37
C THR A 80 6.90 -26.38 -6.45
N LEU A 81 5.89 -27.25 -6.28
CA LEU A 81 4.81 -26.99 -5.35
C LEU A 81 5.33 -27.15 -3.91
N LEU A 82 5.30 -26.06 -3.14
CA LEU A 82 5.69 -26.10 -1.73
C LEU A 82 4.47 -26.33 -0.84
N MET A 83 3.39 -25.57 -1.09
CA MET A 83 2.14 -25.72 -0.36
C MET A 83 0.94 -25.37 -1.22
N ASP A 84 -0.16 -26.12 -1.04
CA ASP A 84 -1.48 -25.77 -1.54
C ASP A 84 -2.39 -25.54 -0.32
N LEU A 85 -2.76 -24.28 -0.07
CA LEU A 85 -3.54 -23.90 1.09
C LEU A 85 -4.94 -23.46 0.65
N PRO A 86 -5.98 -24.26 0.90
CA PRO A 86 -7.38 -23.84 0.72
C PRO A 86 -7.76 -22.65 1.61
N HIS A 87 -7.09 -22.52 2.76
CA HIS A 87 -7.17 -21.40 3.69
C HIS A 87 -5.77 -20.90 4.03
N GLY A 88 -5.21 -20.03 3.19
CA GLY A 88 -3.83 -19.55 3.32
C GLY A 88 -3.59 -18.48 4.38
N GLY A 89 -4.64 -18.01 5.07
CA GLY A 89 -4.54 -17.05 6.16
C GLY A 89 -3.75 -15.80 5.78
N PHE A 90 -2.70 -15.48 6.52
CA PHE A 90 -1.90 -14.29 6.25
C PHE A 90 -1.13 -14.34 4.91
N ILE A 91 -0.81 -15.53 4.39
CA ILE A 91 -0.16 -15.68 3.08
C ILE A 91 -1.09 -15.17 1.97
N THR A 92 -2.41 -15.39 2.07
CA THR A 92 -3.37 -14.88 1.06
C THR A 92 -3.49 -13.35 1.11
N VAL A 93 -3.35 -12.75 2.30
CA VAL A 93 -3.34 -11.30 2.47
C VAL A 93 -2.13 -10.68 1.76
N ILE A 94 -0.95 -11.23 1.99
CA ILE A 94 0.29 -10.80 1.32
C ILE A 94 0.20 -11.01 -0.20
N GLN A 95 -0.32 -12.17 -0.64
CA GLN A 95 -0.54 -12.44 -2.06
C GLN A 95 -1.50 -11.43 -2.69
N SER A 96 -2.62 -11.10 -2.02
CA SER A 96 -3.61 -10.15 -2.53
C SER A 96 -3.06 -8.72 -2.61
N ALA A 97 -2.32 -8.29 -1.58
CA ALA A 97 -1.65 -7.00 -1.56
C ALA A 97 -0.63 -6.87 -2.69
N MET A 98 0.22 -7.89 -2.88
CA MET A 98 1.18 -7.95 -3.98
C MET A 98 0.47 -7.97 -5.33
N ALA A 99 -0.57 -8.79 -5.51
CA ALA A 99 -1.33 -8.86 -6.77
C ALA A 99 -1.92 -7.50 -7.13
N ARG A 100 -2.43 -6.74 -6.14
CA ARG A 100 -2.90 -5.38 -6.35
C ARG A 100 -1.76 -4.44 -6.74
N ALA A 101 -0.61 -4.51 -6.08
CA ALA A 101 0.57 -3.69 -6.43
C ALA A 101 1.03 -3.97 -7.88
N ARG A 102 1.10 -5.24 -8.28
CA ARG A 102 1.43 -5.67 -9.64
C ARG A 102 0.43 -5.20 -10.68
N LEU A 103 -0.86 -5.22 -10.37
CA LEU A 103 -1.91 -4.72 -11.24
C LEU A 103 -1.76 -3.20 -11.47
N VAL A 104 -1.45 -2.43 -10.43
CA VAL A 104 -1.22 -0.98 -10.54
C VAL A 104 0.05 -0.68 -11.33
N ALA A 105 1.11 -1.46 -11.13
CA ALA A 105 2.38 -1.32 -11.86
C ALA A 105 2.38 -1.99 -13.25
N GLN A 106 1.25 -2.56 -13.70
CA GLN A 106 1.09 -3.24 -14.98
C GLN A 106 2.11 -4.35 -15.25
N ILE A 107 2.47 -5.11 -14.20
CA ILE A 107 3.40 -6.23 -14.32
C ILE A 107 2.71 -7.41 -15.02
N ALA A 108 3.37 -7.94 -16.05
CA ALA A 108 2.90 -9.12 -16.76
C ALA A 108 3.23 -10.42 -16.00
N GLY A 109 2.28 -11.35 -15.95
CA GLY A 109 2.46 -12.66 -15.33
C GLY A 109 2.51 -12.61 -13.80
N ASN A 110 3.23 -13.56 -13.20
CA ASN A 110 3.39 -13.68 -11.75
C ASN A 110 4.85 -13.97 -11.39
N PRO A 111 5.77 -12.99 -11.55
CA PRO A 111 7.18 -13.22 -11.28
C PRO A 111 7.42 -13.62 -9.81
N PRO A 112 8.53 -14.30 -9.49
CA PRO A 112 8.86 -14.63 -8.11
C PRO A 112 9.01 -13.38 -7.23
N MET A 113 8.47 -13.45 -6.02
CA MET A 113 8.81 -12.55 -4.91
C MET A 113 9.93 -13.19 -4.07
N ARG A 114 10.58 -12.42 -3.21
CA ARG A 114 11.51 -12.97 -2.22
C ARG A 114 11.04 -12.71 -0.81
N VAL A 115 11.23 -13.69 0.06
CA VAL A 115 11.09 -13.53 1.51
C VAL A 115 12.49 -13.49 2.08
N VAL A 116 12.82 -12.44 2.84
CA VAL A 116 14.16 -12.17 3.35
C VAL A 116 14.13 -12.07 4.87
N ARG A 117 14.98 -12.87 5.53
CA ARG A 117 15.28 -12.78 6.96
C ARG A 117 16.57 -11.99 7.13
N TYR A 118 16.48 -10.88 7.84
CA TYR A 118 17.60 -9.99 8.14
C TYR A 118 18.25 -10.32 9.50
N ASP A 119 19.50 -9.95 9.68
CA ASP A 119 20.29 -10.16 10.92
C ASP A 119 19.68 -9.51 12.17
N ASN A 120 18.94 -8.42 12.00
CA ASN A 120 18.20 -7.73 13.06
C ASN A 120 16.85 -8.35 13.40
N GLY A 121 16.56 -9.56 12.88
CA GLY A 121 15.34 -10.31 13.17
C GLY A 121 14.11 -9.89 12.37
N ARG A 122 14.25 -8.92 11.46
CA ARG A 122 13.19 -8.56 10.51
C ARG A 122 12.97 -9.67 9.49
N LEU A 123 11.70 -9.88 9.18
CA LEU A 123 11.26 -10.79 8.13
C LEU A 123 10.42 -9.97 7.17
N VAL A 124 10.82 -9.92 5.90
CA VAL A 124 10.23 -9.05 4.89
C VAL A 124 9.84 -9.85 3.66
N ALA A 125 8.65 -9.61 3.12
CA ALA A 125 8.30 -10.03 1.76
C ALA A 125 8.58 -8.87 0.81
N GLU A 126 9.34 -9.10 -0.24
CA GLU A 126 9.70 -8.10 -1.24
C GLU A 126 9.32 -8.60 -2.64
N ASP A 127 8.70 -7.73 -3.43
CA ASP A 127 8.42 -7.95 -4.84
C ASP A 127 9.34 -7.07 -5.71
N PRO A 128 10.44 -7.62 -6.25
CA PRO A 128 11.38 -6.86 -7.08
C PRO A 128 10.76 -6.28 -8.35
N ALA A 129 9.66 -6.86 -8.84
CA ALA A 129 8.99 -6.38 -10.05
C ALA A 129 8.32 -5.03 -9.85
N THR A 130 7.86 -4.72 -8.63
CA THR A 130 7.13 -3.48 -8.30
C THR A 130 7.88 -2.60 -7.30
N GLY A 131 8.87 -3.14 -6.60
CA GLY A 131 9.48 -2.49 -5.44
C GLY A 131 8.61 -2.53 -4.19
N TRP A 132 7.48 -3.26 -4.22
CA TRP A 132 6.60 -3.41 -3.06
C TRP A 132 7.25 -4.28 -1.98
N SER A 133 7.09 -3.90 -0.72
CA SER A 133 7.60 -4.66 0.42
C SER A 133 6.64 -4.64 1.60
N ALA A 134 6.61 -5.71 2.40
CA ALA A 134 5.85 -5.80 3.63
C ALA A 134 6.67 -6.40 4.77
N GLU A 135 6.67 -5.73 5.93
CA GLU A 135 7.31 -6.20 7.16
C GLU A 135 6.45 -7.28 7.82
N LEU A 136 6.76 -8.56 7.57
CA LEU A 136 5.99 -9.70 8.07
C LEU A 136 6.02 -9.79 9.60
N TYR A 137 7.08 -9.30 10.24
CA TYR A 137 7.20 -9.29 11.70
C TYR A 137 6.20 -8.35 12.39
N ALA A 138 5.71 -7.31 11.71
CA ALA A 138 4.84 -6.29 12.28
C ALA A 138 3.39 -6.78 12.53
N PHE A 139 3.04 -7.95 12.00
CA PHE A 139 1.68 -8.49 12.03
C PHE A 139 1.45 -9.55 13.12
N GLY A 140 2.43 -9.79 13.99
CA GLY A 140 2.34 -10.76 15.09
C GLY A 140 3.06 -12.09 14.84
N GLY A 141 3.27 -12.85 15.93
CA GLY A 141 4.10 -14.06 15.93
C GLY A 141 3.60 -15.15 14.98
N ASP A 142 2.30 -15.42 14.96
CA ASP A 142 1.72 -16.47 14.12
C ASP A 142 1.83 -16.18 12.62
N ASN A 143 1.67 -14.91 12.26
CA ASN A 143 1.79 -14.42 10.89
C ASN A 143 3.23 -14.51 10.38
N LYS A 144 4.19 -14.11 11.23
CA LYS A 144 5.61 -14.30 10.97
C LYS A 144 5.95 -15.79 10.81
N ALA A 145 5.48 -16.64 11.72
CA ALA A 145 5.78 -18.07 11.73
C ALA A 145 5.31 -18.79 10.45
N ALA A 146 4.22 -18.33 9.81
CA ALA A 146 3.77 -18.90 8.53
C ALA A 146 4.82 -18.76 7.42
N PHE A 147 5.53 -17.63 7.38
CA PHE A 147 6.60 -17.38 6.42
C PHE A 147 7.94 -17.97 6.85
N GLU A 148 8.22 -18.07 8.14
CA GLU A 148 9.43 -18.77 8.62
C GLU A 148 9.41 -20.25 8.24
N ARG A 149 8.25 -20.91 8.35
CA ARG A 149 8.09 -22.30 7.87
C ARG A 149 8.43 -22.44 6.39
N LEU A 150 8.10 -21.44 5.57
CA LEU A 150 8.45 -21.42 4.14
C LEU A 150 9.96 -21.21 3.91
N LEU A 151 10.63 -20.41 4.74
CA LEU A 151 12.08 -20.22 4.65
C LEU A 151 12.86 -21.46 5.10
N ASP A 152 12.39 -22.12 6.15
CA ASP A 152 13.10 -23.22 6.80
C ASP A 152 12.82 -24.58 6.15
N GLN A 153 11.78 -24.67 5.29
CA GLN A 153 11.53 -25.86 4.45
C GLN A 153 12.71 -26.11 3.50
N THR A 154 13.42 -27.22 3.68
CA THR A 154 14.47 -27.63 2.75
C THR A 154 13.86 -28.14 1.45
N LYS A 155 14.52 -27.87 0.31
CA LYS A 155 14.13 -28.34 -1.03
C LYS A 155 14.09 -29.86 -1.11
#